data_AF-A0A4P9WFZ8-F1
#
_entry.id   AF-A0A4P9WFZ8-F1
#
_cell.length_a   1.000
_cell.length_b   1.000
_cell.length_c   1.000
_cell.angle_alpha   90.00
_cell.angle_beta   90.00
_cell.angle_gamma   90.00
#
_symmetry.space_group_name_H-M   'P 1'
#
loop_
_entity.id
_entity.type
_entity.pdbx_description
1 polymer ?
#
loop_
_entity_poly.entity_id
_entity_poly.type
_entity_poly.pdbx_seq_one_letter_code
_entity_poly.pdbx_strand_id
1 'polypeptide(L)'
;LTLRTPTTKLDNESTKRIVVWAGAILQEPHRAVLQQSKHLPSRVYVSARSKGSPSYMYGIVPTQWITAVNGQTIKTLQDFVDAVKGLPDNEYVRVKTISFDLVPCVLSIKVCHHYWPTAEMIRDPESDCGWRTVKLV
;
A
#
# COMPACT_ATOMS: atom_id res chain seq x y z
N LEU A 1 -1.19 -33.62 26.61
CA LEU A 1 -0.55 -33.31 25.31
C LEU A 1 -0.27 -31.81 25.30
N THR A 2 0.99 -31.39 25.25
CA THR A 2 1.39 -29.97 25.44
C THR A 2 1.92 -29.42 24.12
N LEU A 3 1.12 -28.60 23.43
CA LEU A 3 1.48 -27.99 22.16
C LEU A 3 2.01 -26.57 22.41
N ARG A 4 3.19 -26.23 21.89
CA ARG A 4 3.74 -24.88 21.91
C ARG A 4 3.60 -24.27 20.52
N THR A 5 2.81 -23.20 20.41
CA THR A 5 2.62 -22.45 19.17
C THR A 5 3.22 -21.04 19.30
N PRO A 6 3.84 -20.49 18.25
CA PRO A 6 4.27 -19.11 18.24
C PRO A 6 3.02 -18.20 18.29
N THR A 7 3.03 -17.24 19.20
CA THR A 7 1.98 -16.22 19.33
C THR A 7 2.54 -14.85 19.00
N THR A 8 1.71 -14.02 18.38
CA THR A 8 2.03 -12.61 18.11
C THR A 8 1.08 -11.75 18.92
N LYS A 9 1.61 -10.72 19.58
CA LYS A 9 0.77 -9.75 20.29
C LYS A 9 -0.11 -9.01 19.28
N LEU A 10 -1.42 -9.10 19.49
CA LEU A 10 -2.40 -8.35 18.72
C LEU A 10 -2.84 -7.15 19.55
N ASP A 11 -2.70 -5.95 19.01
CA ASP A 11 -3.40 -4.78 19.51
C ASP A 11 -4.81 -4.72 18.92
N ASN A 12 -5.72 -4.00 19.59
CA ASN A 12 -7.07 -3.74 19.06
C ASN A 12 -7.05 -2.70 17.91
N GLU A 13 -5.87 -2.31 17.44
CA GLU A 13 -5.66 -1.25 16.47
C GLU A 13 -5.13 -1.81 15.15
N SER A 14 -6.03 -2.14 14.24
CA SER A 14 -5.68 -2.83 12.99
C SER A 14 -4.88 -1.96 12.00
N THR A 15 -5.36 -0.76 11.70
CA THR A 15 -4.74 0.14 10.72
C THR A 15 -4.21 1.39 11.42
N LYS A 16 -2.92 1.69 11.25
CA LYS A 16 -2.25 2.85 11.84
C LYS A 16 -1.71 3.84 10.81
N ARG A 17 -1.50 3.36 9.58
CA ARG A 17 -0.89 4.12 8.49
C ARG A 17 -1.56 3.73 7.17
N ILE A 18 -1.94 4.74 6.41
CA ILE A 18 -2.52 4.60 5.08
C ILE A 18 -1.73 5.52 4.14
N VAL A 19 -1.38 5.03 2.96
CA VAL A 19 -0.75 5.82 1.91
C VAL A 19 -1.70 5.86 0.72
N VAL A 20 -1.99 7.05 0.23
CA VAL A 20 -2.77 7.28 -0.98
C VAL A 20 -1.81 7.70 -2.08
N TRP A 21 -1.80 6.95 -3.18
CA TRP A 21 -0.92 7.22 -4.32
C TRP A 21 -1.63 6.88 -5.63
N ALA A 22 -1.67 7.83 -6.57
CA ALA A 22 -2.29 7.64 -7.89
C ALA A 22 -3.74 7.07 -7.81
N GLY A 23 -4.45 7.38 -6.72
CA GLY A 23 -5.80 6.87 -6.40
C GLY A 23 -5.88 5.44 -5.86
N ALA A 24 -4.77 4.75 -5.65
CA ALA A 24 -4.71 3.54 -4.83
C ALA A 24 -4.63 3.90 -3.34
N ILE A 25 -5.27 3.09 -2.51
CA ILE A 25 -5.20 3.14 -1.05
C ILE A 25 -4.36 1.95 -0.60
N LEU A 26 -3.23 2.24 0.05
CA LEU A 26 -2.23 1.28 0.48
C LEU A 26 -2.17 1.27 2.00
N GLN A 27 -2.08 0.09 2.59
CA GLN A 27 -1.88 -0.09 4.02
C GLN A 27 -1.07 -1.36 4.27
N GLU A 28 -0.65 -1.56 5.51
CA GLU A 28 -0.14 -2.87 5.90
C GLU A 28 -1.24 -3.93 5.81
N PRO A 29 -0.93 -5.19 5.44
CA PRO A 29 -1.91 -6.26 5.43
C PRO A 29 -2.58 -6.40 6.80
N HIS A 30 -3.89 -6.20 6.85
CA HIS A 30 -4.67 -6.32 8.08
C HIS A 30 -4.88 -7.81 8.45
N ARG A 31 -5.29 -8.05 9.70
CA ARG A 31 -5.40 -9.40 10.29
C ARG A 31 -6.07 -10.44 9.38
N ALA A 32 -7.20 -10.09 8.76
CA ALA A 32 -7.94 -11.02 7.91
C ALA A 32 -7.12 -11.47 6.68
N VAL A 33 -6.35 -10.58 6.07
CA VAL A 33 -5.44 -10.90 4.96
C VAL A 33 -4.29 -11.79 5.44
N LEU A 34 -3.70 -11.46 6.59
CA LEU A 34 -2.61 -12.25 7.18
C LEU A 34 -3.05 -13.68 7.53
N GLN A 35 -4.30 -13.87 7.95
CA GLN A 35 -4.85 -15.19 8.26
C GLN A 35 -5.06 -16.06 7.02
N GLN A 36 -5.34 -15.44 5.87
CA GLN A 36 -5.62 -16.16 4.63
C GLN A 36 -4.37 -16.34 3.76
N SER A 37 -3.34 -15.50 3.96
CA SER A 37 -2.11 -15.56 3.18
C SER A 37 -1.04 -16.41 3.85
N LYS A 38 -0.51 -17.39 3.11
CA LYS A 38 0.61 -18.24 3.56
C LYS A 38 1.96 -17.55 3.41
N HIS A 39 2.10 -16.67 2.42
CA HIS A 39 3.35 -15.98 2.09
C HIS A 39 3.05 -14.51 1.79
N LEU A 40 3.78 -13.62 2.44
CA LEU A 40 3.61 -12.18 2.28
C LEU A 40 4.70 -11.65 1.35
N PRO A 41 4.37 -11.27 0.10
CA PRO A 41 5.37 -10.78 -0.84
C PRO A 41 5.94 -9.41 -0.43
N SER A 42 5.11 -8.57 0.20
CA SER A 42 5.51 -7.32 0.84
C SER A 42 4.49 -6.94 1.92
N ARG A 43 4.81 -5.90 2.72
CA ARG A 43 3.85 -5.27 3.65
C ARG A 43 3.12 -4.08 3.03
N VAL A 44 3.08 -3.97 1.70
CA VAL A 44 2.36 -2.90 0.98
C VAL A 44 1.17 -3.52 0.27
N TYR A 45 0.02 -3.50 0.94
CA TYR A 45 -1.21 -4.11 0.47
C TYR A 45 -2.16 -3.07 -0.11
N VAL A 46 -2.70 -3.34 -1.30
CA VAL A 46 -3.70 -2.51 -1.95
C VAL A 46 -5.07 -2.85 -1.37
N SER A 47 -5.60 -1.96 -0.52
CA SER A 47 -6.90 -2.15 0.11
C SER A 47 -8.05 -1.72 -0.78
N ALA A 48 -7.87 -0.62 -1.50
CA ALA A 48 -8.89 -0.05 -2.37
C ALA A 48 -8.25 0.80 -3.48
N ARG A 49 -9.07 1.18 -4.45
CA ARG A 49 -8.70 2.12 -5.50
C ARG A 49 -9.91 2.95 -5.91
N SER A 50 -9.69 4.21 -6.23
CA SER A 50 -10.73 5.13 -6.69
C SER A 50 -11.04 4.89 -8.17
N LYS A 51 -12.32 4.84 -8.53
CA LYS A 51 -12.76 4.70 -9.94
C LYS A 51 -12.28 5.92 -10.74
N GLY A 52 -11.80 5.70 -11.95
CA GLY A 52 -11.25 6.77 -12.81
C GLY A 52 -9.85 7.27 -12.42
N SER A 53 -9.23 6.70 -11.38
CA SER A 53 -7.84 7.01 -11.04
C SER A 53 -6.85 6.33 -11.99
N PRO A 54 -5.59 6.82 -12.08
CA PRO A 54 -4.54 6.11 -12.80
C PRO A 54 -4.37 4.66 -12.30
N SER A 55 -4.42 4.44 -10.98
CA SER A 55 -4.38 3.08 -10.42
C SER A 55 -5.51 2.19 -10.95
N TYR A 56 -6.70 2.75 -11.16
CA TYR A 56 -7.82 2.02 -11.77
C TYR A 56 -7.57 1.71 -13.25
N MET A 57 -7.14 2.72 -14.02
CA MET A 57 -6.91 2.61 -15.46
C MET A 57 -5.77 1.66 -15.82
N TYR A 58 -4.67 1.70 -15.06
CA TYR A 58 -3.45 0.94 -15.32
C TYR A 58 -3.39 -0.42 -14.61
N GLY A 59 -4.49 -0.88 -14.02
CA GLY A 59 -4.63 -2.27 -13.57
C GLY A 59 -4.09 -2.60 -12.18
N ILE A 60 -3.87 -1.62 -11.30
CA ILE A 60 -3.74 -1.92 -9.86
C ILE A 60 -5.09 -2.45 -9.41
N VAL A 61 -5.14 -3.64 -8.81
CA VAL A 61 -6.38 -4.23 -8.29
C VAL A 61 -6.28 -4.31 -6.77
N PRO A 62 -7.38 -4.09 -6.03
CA PRO A 62 -7.43 -4.46 -4.61
C PRO A 62 -7.03 -5.93 -4.44
N THR A 63 -6.54 -6.31 -3.26
CA THR A 63 -6.01 -7.65 -2.97
C THR A 63 -4.65 -7.99 -3.61
N GLN A 64 -3.96 -6.99 -4.16
CA GLN A 64 -2.57 -7.12 -4.60
C GLN A 64 -1.57 -6.56 -3.58
N TRP A 65 -0.32 -7.04 -3.66
CA TRP A 65 0.83 -6.48 -2.97
C TRP A 65 1.75 -5.76 -3.93
N ILE A 66 2.22 -4.56 -3.57
CA ILE A 66 3.25 -3.85 -4.32
C ILE A 66 4.62 -4.34 -3.84
N THR A 67 5.45 -4.81 -4.76
CA THR A 67 6.76 -5.43 -4.44
C THR A 67 7.94 -4.68 -5.03
N ALA A 68 7.72 -3.85 -6.06
CA ALA A 68 8.76 -2.98 -6.59
C ALA A 68 8.18 -1.73 -7.25
N VAL A 69 8.94 -0.64 -7.22
CA VAL A 69 8.66 0.62 -7.93
C VAL A 69 9.93 1.04 -8.67
N ASN A 70 9.86 1.23 -9.98
CA ASN A 70 11.00 1.57 -10.86
C ASN A 70 12.23 0.65 -10.70
N GLY A 71 12.03 -0.60 -10.29
CA GLY A 71 13.11 -1.57 -10.05
C GLY A 71 13.67 -1.55 -8.62
N GLN A 72 13.26 -0.59 -7.78
CA GLN A 72 13.55 -0.61 -6.35
C GLN A 72 12.62 -1.60 -5.65
N THR A 73 13.18 -2.47 -4.81
CA THR A 73 12.41 -3.47 -4.05
C THR A 73 11.71 -2.80 -2.88
N ILE A 74 10.41 -3.04 -2.75
CA ILE A 74 9.55 -2.46 -1.70
C ILE A 74 9.13 -3.55 -0.74
N LYS A 75 9.51 -3.42 0.54
CA LYS A 75 9.11 -4.34 1.60
C LYS A 75 8.13 -3.70 2.57
N THR A 76 8.28 -2.40 2.83
CA THR A 76 7.46 -1.65 3.79
C THR A 76 6.71 -0.48 3.14
N LEU A 77 5.72 0.07 3.85
CA LEU A 77 5.05 1.31 3.42
C LEU A 77 6.02 2.49 3.37
N GLN A 78 7.06 2.50 4.20
CA GLN A 78 8.05 3.58 4.18
C GLN A 78 8.88 3.52 2.91
N ASP A 79 9.37 2.32 2.54
CA ASP A 79 10.10 2.12 1.29
C ASP A 79 9.27 2.60 0.09
N PHE A 80 7.95 2.33 0.11
CA PHE A 80 7.05 2.77 -0.94
C PHE A 80 6.96 4.30 -1.00
N VAL A 81 6.75 4.96 0.15
CA VAL A 81 6.69 6.43 0.24
C VAL A 81 7.97 7.07 -0.27
N ASP A 82 9.12 6.55 0.16
CA ASP A 82 10.43 7.07 -0.26
C ASP A 82 10.64 6.90 -1.78
N ALA A 83 10.18 5.78 -2.35
CA ALA A 83 10.25 5.53 -3.78
C ALA A 83 9.31 6.43 -4.60
N VAL A 84 8.16 6.87 -4.06
CA VAL A 84 7.17 7.67 -4.81
C VAL A 84 7.27 9.18 -4.60
N LYS A 85 7.83 9.64 -3.48
CA LYS A 85 7.89 11.07 -3.14
C LYS A 85 8.71 11.91 -4.13
N GLY A 86 9.72 11.30 -4.76
CA GLY A 86 10.58 11.96 -5.75
C GLY A 86 10.12 11.83 -7.21
N LEU A 87 8.96 11.22 -7.46
CA LEU A 87 8.53 10.93 -8.84
C LEU A 87 7.95 12.18 -9.52
N PRO A 88 8.41 12.49 -10.75
CA PRO A 88 7.89 13.63 -11.51
C PRO A 88 6.41 13.45 -11.87
N ASP A 89 5.68 14.56 -12.01
CA ASP A 89 4.29 14.53 -12.45
C ASP A 89 4.16 14.12 -13.92
N ASN A 90 3.04 13.50 -14.29
CA ASN A 90 2.72 13.07 -15.66
C ASN A 90 3.69 12.08 -16.31
N GLU A 91 4.53 11.43 -15.51
CA GLU A 91 5.53 10.45 -15.95
C GLU A 91 5.08 9.02 -15.64
N TYR A 92 5.61 8.06 -16.41
CA TYR A 92 5.29 6.65 -16.24
C TYR A 92 6.21 6.00 -15.21
N VAL A 93 5.59 5.24 -14.32
CA VAL A 93 6.26 4.53 -13.23
C VAL A 93 5.97 3.05 -13.37
N ARG A 94 7.04 2.25 -13.37
CA ARG A 94 6.94 0.79 -13.44
C ARG A 94 6.69 0.24 -12.05
N VAL A 95 5.52 -0.32 -11.82
CA VAL A 95 5.13 -0.94 -10.54
C VAL A 95 5.02 -2.44 -10.72
N LYS A 96 5.72 -3.21 -9.89
CA LYS A 96 5.56 -4.66 -9.82
C LYS A 96 4.58 -5.01 -8.71
N THR A 97 3.53 -5.73 -9.05
CA THR A 97 2.56 -6.25 -8.09
C THR A 97 2.56 -7.76 -8.08
N ILE A 98 2.05 -8.34 -6.99
CA ILE A 98 1.77 -9.76 -6.86
C ILE A 98 0.32 -9.89 -6.41
N SER A 99 -0.47 -10.72 -7.10
CA SER A 99 -1.87 -10.98 -6.74
C SER A 99 -1.98 -11.83 -5.48
N PHE A 100 -3.19 -11.94 -4.94
CA PHE A 100 -3.50 -12.85 -3.83
C PHE A 100 -3.05 -14.29 -4.11
N ASP A 101 -3.20 -14.75 -5.35
CA ASP A 101 -2.79 -16.08 -5.83
C ASP A 101 -1.29 -16.18 -6.17
N LEU A 102 -0.48 -15.23 -5.72
CA LEU A 102 0.97 -15.15 -5.94
C LEU A 102 1.39 -15.01 -7.40
N VAL A 103 0.50 -14.50 -8.27
CA VAL A 103 0.82 -14.25 -9.68
C VAL A 103 1.47 -12.86 -9.81
N PRO A 104 2.72 -12.76 -10.30
CA PRO A 104 3.39 -11.48 -10.49
C PRO A 104 2.84 -10.75 -11.73
N CYS A 105 2.71 -9.44 -11.61
CA CYS A 105 2.33 -8.54 -12.69
C CYS A 105 3.24 -7.31 -12.69
N VAL A 106 3.48 -6.73 -13.87
CA VAL A 106 4.21 -5.47 -14.03
C VAL A 106 3.29 -4.48 -14.73
N LEU A 107 3.07 -3.34 -14.08
CA LEU A 107 2.18 -2.28 -14.52
C LEU A 107 2.99 -1.01 -14.80
N SER A 108 2.57 -0.24 -15.79
CA SER A 108 3.13 1.08 -16.11
C SER A 108 2.09 2.14 -15.80
N ILE A 109 2.28 2.85 -14.69
CA ILE A 109 1.28 3.77 -14.13
C ILE A 109 1.72 5.20 -14.41
N LYS A 110 0.87 5.99 -15.07
CA LYS A 110 1.12 7.41 -15.25
C LYS A 110 0.74 8.17 -13.97
N VAL A 111 1.71 8.83 -13.35
CA VAL A 111 1.49 9.63 -12.15
C VAL A 111 0.73 10.91 -12.51
N CYS A 112 -0.18 11.34 -11.63
CA CYS A 112 -0.94 12.57 -11.80
C CYS A 112 -1.17 13.23 -10.43
N HIS A 113 -0.25 14.10 -10.02
CA HIS A 113 -0.29 14.77 -8.72
C HIS A 113 -1.39 15.83 -8.64
N HIS A 114 -1.80 16.40 -9.78
CA HIS A 114 -2.85 17.42 -9.82
C HIS A 114 -4.22 16.92 -9.32
N TYR A 115 -4.66 15.74 -9.79
CA TYR A 115 -5.93 15.14 -9.38
C TYR A 115 -5.78 14.07 -8.29
N TRP A 116 -4.62 13.42 -8.22
CA TRP A 116 -4.34 12.30 -7.33
C TRP A 116 -3.06 12.55 -6.54
N PRO A 117 -3.04 13.56 -5.65
CA PRO A 117 -1.86 13.90 -4.87
C PRO A 117 -1.45 12.73 -3.99
N THR A 118 -0.15 12.64 -3.71
CA THR A 118 0.38 11.62 -2.82
C THR A 118 0.22 12.10 -1.38
N ALA A 119 -0.51 11.33 -0.58
CA ALA A 119 -0.80 11.68 0.80
C ALA A 119 -0.65 10.48 1.72
N GLU A 120 -0.35 10.76 2.97
CA GLU A 120 -0.26 9.77 4.02
C GLU A 120 -1.25 10.13 5.13
N MET A 121 -1.95 9.14 5.67
CA MET A 121 -2.78 9.29 6.86
C MET A 121 -2.19 8.42 7.96
N ILE A 122 -1.82 9.07 9.07
CA ILE A 122 -1.22 8.43 10.23
C ILE A 122 -2.18 8.59 11.38
N ARG A 123 -2.40 7.52 12.13
CA ARG A 123 -3.22 7.59 13.33
C ARG A 123 -2.52 8.45 14.38
N ASP A 124 -3.26 9.40 14.93
CA ASP A 124 -2.74 10.41 15.85
C ASP A 124 -3.77 10.62 16.99
N PRO A 125 -3.51 10.09 18.19
CA PRO A 125 -4.44 10.21 19.33
C PRO A 125 -4.72 11.66 19.75
N GLU A 126 -3.81 12.59 19.42
CA GLU A 126 -3.93 14.01 19.78
C GLU A 126 -4.81 14.79 18.78
N SER A 127 -5.11 14.21 17.63
CA SER A 127 -6.00 14.80 16.62
C SER A 127 -7.46 14.56 17.01
N ASP A 128 -8.32 15.56 16.82
CA ASP A 128 -9.77 15.49 17.13
C ASP A 128 -10.47 14.28 16.48
N CYS A 129 -10.08 13.94 15.25
CA CYS A 129 -10.64 12.79 14.53
C CYS A 129 -9.82 11.50 14.67
N GLY A 130 -8.75 11.52 15.47
CA GLY A 130 -7.82 10.41 15.68
C GLY A 130 -6.86 10.14 14.53
N TRP A 131 -6.85 11.00 13.49
CA TRP A 131 -6.01 10.85 12.31
C TRP A 131 -5.38 12.18 11.90
N ARG A 132 -4.16 12.11 11.39
CA ARG A 132 -3.43 13.23 10.81
C ARG A 132 -3.06 12.93 9.38
N THR A 133 -3.42 13.84 8.48
CA THR A 133 -3.06 13.76 7.06
C THR A 133 -1.79 14.55 6.79
N VAL A 134 -0.83 13.92 6.12
CA VAL A 134 0.43 14.51 5.68
C VAL A 134 0.46 14.48 4.16
N LYS A 135 0.47 15.65 3.52
CA LYS A 135 0.64 15.74 2.07
C LYS A 135 2.12 15.56 1.73
N LEU A 136 2.42 14.64 0.82
CA LEU A 136 3.80 14.31 0.43
C LEU A 136 4.21 15.00 -0.88
N VAL A 137 3.28 15.10 -1.83
CA VAL A 137 3.41 15.79 -3.12
C VAL A 137 2.08 16.47 -3.47
#